data_AF-A0A412GE71-F1
#
_entry.id   AF-A0A412GE71-F1
#
_cell.length_a   1.000
_cell.length_b   1.000
_cell.length_c   1.000
_cell.angle_alpha   90.00
_cell.angle_beta   90.00
_cell.angle_gamma   90.00
#
_symmetry.space_group_name_H-M   'P 1'
#
loop_
_entity.id
_entity.type
_entity.pdbx_description
1 polymer ?
#
loop_
_entity_poly.entity_id
_entity_poly.type
_entity_poly.pdbx_seq_one_letter_code
_entity_poly.pdbx_strand_id
1 'polypeptide(L)'
;MSRKNDQNFIAFCDELKAYVLENRYFPNRHTRLLNKIKFVCRKINQGILEKWKLKMFLGIAGCGIWTVISEGEKRRNRRTSK
;
A
#
# COMPACT_ATOMS: atom_id res chain seq x y z
N MET A 1 -4.14 -5.11 -24.25
CA MET A 1 -4.69 -5.58 -22.95
C MET A 1 -4.22 -4.68 -21.79
N SER A 2 -4.73 -3.44 -21.66
CA SER A 2 -4.27 -2.49 -20.62
C SER A 2 -5.37 -2.02 -19.65
N ARG A 3 -6.56 -1.70 -20.16
CA ARG A 3 -7.64 -1.06 -19.39
C ARG A 3 -8.03 -1.76 -18.09
N LYS A 4 -8.10 -3.10 -18.08
CA LYS A 4 -8.54 -3.85 -16.89
C LYS A 4 -7.55 -3.74 -15.73
N ASN A 5 -6.24 -3.80 -16.01
CA ASN A 5 -5.21 -3.65 -14.97
C ASN A 5 -5.12 -2.22 -14.46
N ASP A 6 -5.35 -1.25 -15.33
CA ASP A 6 -5.35 0.17 -14.96
C ASP A 6 -6.55 0.49 -14.06
N GLN A 7 -7.74 -0.01 -14.41
CA GLN A 7 -8.94 0.07 -13.56
C GLN A 7 -8.75 -0.62 -12.21
N ASN A 8 -8.15 -1.81 -12.19
CA ASN A 8 -7.87 -2.52 -10.94
C ASN A 8 -6.88 -1.74 -10.04
N PHE A 9 -5.92 -1.04 -10.64
CA PHE A 9 -4.97 -0.20 -9.90
C PHE A 9 -5.64 1.05 -9.33
N ILE A 10 -6.50 1.72 -10.11
CA ILE A 10 -7.28 2.87 -9.66
C ILE A 10 -8.17 2.46 -8.48
N ALA A 11 -8.94 1.37 -8.63
CA ALA A 11 -9.80 0.86 -7.55
C ALA A 11 -9.00 0.50 -6.29
N PHE A 12 -7.79 -0.05 -6.43
CA PHE A 12 -6.89 -0.28 -5.29
C PHE A 12 -6.44 1.02 -4.63
N CYS A 13 -6.09 2.05 -5.41
CA CYS A 13 -5.73 3.37 -4.89
C CYS A 13 -6.89 4.01 -4.12
N ASP A 14 -8.13 3.90 -4.61
CA ASP A 14 -9.32 4.42 -3.92
C ASP A 14 -9.62 3.64 -2.62
N GLU A 15 -9.55 2.30 -2.67
CA GLU A 15 -9.67 1.42 -1.49
C GLU A 15 -8.61 1.79 -0.43
N LEU A 16 -7.36 2.02 -0.88
CA LEU A 16 -6.25 2.41 -0.02
C LEU A 16 -6.44 3.79 0.61
N LYS A 17 -6.91 4.77 -0.17
CA LYS A 17 -7.17 6.13 0.32
C LYS A 17 -8.31 6.16 1.33
N ALA A 18 -9.42 5.47 1.05
CA ALA A 18 -10.53 5.34 1.98
C ALA A 18 -10.09 4.68 3.29
N TYR A 19 -9.31 3.60 3.18
CA TYR A 19 -8.78 2.89 4.34
C TYR A 19 -7.93 3.80 5.23
N VAL A 20 -7.02 4.59 4.66
CA VAL A 20 -6.14 5.51 5.41
C VAL A 20 -6.92 6.66 6.05
N LEU A 21 -7.96 7.16 5.39
CA LEU A 21 -8.82 8.20 5.94
C LEU A 21 -9.64 7.70 7.13
N GLU A 22 -10.16 6.47 7.04
CA GLU A 22 -11.01 5.87 8.08
C GLU A 22 -10.18 5.29 9.23
N ASN A 23 -9.04 4.67 8.92
CA ASN A 23 -8.22 3.96 9.88
C ASN A 23 -6.86 4.65 10.00
N ARG A 24 -6.60 5.24 11.18
CA ARG A 24 -5.28 5.80 11.53
C ARG A 24 -4.17 4.75 11.54
N TYR A 25 -4.51 3.46 11.56
CA TYR A 25 -3.56 2.35 11.61
C TYR A 25 -3.91 1.20 10.65
N PHE A 26 -2.89 0.57 10.06
CA PHE A 26 -3.03 -0.66 9.29
C PHE A 26 -3.05 -1.83 10.27
N PRO A 27 -4.05 -2.73 10.20
CA PRO A 27 -4.06 -3.93 10.99
C PRO A 27 -2.87 -4.77 10.57
N ASN A 28 -2.16 -5.28 11.57
CA ASN A 28 -1.07 -6.23 11.42
C ASN A 28 -1.56 -7.62 10.94
N ARG A 29 -2.86 -7.80 10.70
CA ARG A 29 -3.35 -9.01 10.03
C ARG A 29 -2.98 -8.91 8.56
N HIS A 30 -2.56 -10.05 8.00
CA HIS A 30 -2.33 -10.21 6.56
C HIS A 30 -3.64 -9.97 5.80
N THR A 31 -3.93 -8.72 5.51
CA THR A 31 -5.08 -8.32 4.70
C THR A 31 -4.67 -8.27 3.23
N ARG A 32 -5.67 -8.47 2.36
CA ARG A 32 -5.48 -8.36 0.90
C ARG A 32 -4.83 -7.03 0.51
N LEU A 33 -5.19 -5.95 1.22
CA LEU A 33 -4.66 -4.60 1.01
C LEU A 33 -3.16 -4.49 1.33
N LEU A 34 -2.71 -5.04 2.46
CA LEU A 34 -1.30 -5.02 2.85
C LEU A 34 -0.40 -5.77 1.85
N ASN A 35 -0.87 -6.91 1.34
CA ASN A 35 -0.15 -7.68 0.32
C ASN A 35 -0.05 -6.92 -1.01
N LYS A 36 -1.13 -6.23 -1.42
CA LYS A 36 -1.11 -5.36 -2.61
C LYS A 36 -0.15 -4.18 -2.43
N ILE A 37 -0.13 -3.53 -1.27
CA ILE A 37 0.83 -2.47 -0.95
C ILE A 37 2.27 -2.97 -1.08
N LYS A 38 2.59 -4.10 -0.44
CA LYS A 38 3.93 -4.72 -0.55
C LYS A 38 4.31 -5.05 -1.98
N PHE A 39 3.35 -5.54 -2.77
CA PHE A 39 3.56 -5.81 -4.18
C PHE A 39 3.89 -4.53 -4.96
N VAL A 40 3.14 -3.44 -4.77
CA VAL A 40 3.41 -2.15 -5.42
C VAL A 40 4.76 -1.59 -4.99
N CYS A 41 5.12 -1.65 -3.70
CA CYS A 41 6.44 -1.23 -3.21
C CYS A 41 7.57 -2.02 -3.89
N ARG A 42 7.43 -3.34 -4.08
CA ARG A 42 8.41 -4.14 -4.84
C ARG A 42 8.54 -3.68 -6.29
N LYS A 43 7.42 -3.34 -6.95
CA LYS A 43 7.43 -2.82 -8.33
C LYS A 43 8.11 -1.45 -8.43
N ILE A 44 7.94 -0.59 -7.42
CA ILE A 44 8.64 0.70 -7.32
C ILE A 44 10.14 0.48 -7.17
N ASN A 45 10.56 -0.39 -6.25
CA ASN A 45 11.99 -0.69 -6.03
C ASN A 45 12.65 -1.32 -7.26
N GLN A 46 11.89 -2.05 -8.07
CA GLN A 46 12.34 -2.61 -9.35
C GLN A 46 12.35 -1.59 -10.49
N GLY A 47 11.78 -0.39 -10.30
CA GLY A 47 11.72 0.64 -11.34
C GLY A 47 10.76 0.33 -12.50
N ILE A 48 9.90 -0.69 -12.36
CA ILE A 48 9.02 -1.16 -13.44
C ILE A 48 7.58 -0.66 -13.33
N LEU A 49 7.26 0.12 -12.29
CA LEU A 49 5.94 0.73 -12.15
C LEU A 49 5.82 1.93 -13.10
N GLU A 50 4.73 1.99 -13.86
CA GLU A 50 4.46 3.13 -14.74
C GLU A 50 4.40 4.46 -13.96
N LYS A 51 4.90 5.53 -14.59
CA LYS A 51 5.02 6.86 -13.96
C LYS A 51 3.70 7.39 -13.38
N TRP A 52 2.57 7.18 -14.06
CA TRP A 52 1.28 7.67 -13.59
C TRP A 52 0.75 6.87 -12.38
N LYS A 53 0.98 5.55 -12.35
CA LYS A 53 0.68 4.68 -11.20
C LYS A 53 1.52 5.06 -9.99
N LEU A 54 2.80 5.34 -10.22
CA LEU A 54 3.71 5.85 -9.20
C LEU A 54 3.21 7.19 -8.63
N LYS A 55 2.84 8.14 -9.49
CA LYS A 55 2.33 9.46 -9.07
C LYS A 55 1.04 9.33 -8.24
N MET A 56 0.11 8.46 -8.65
CA MET A 56 -1.10 8.19 -7.86
C MET A 56 -0.75 7.58 -6.50
N PHE A 57 0.09 6.54 -6.46
CA PHE A 57 0.43 5.85 -5.21
C PHE A 57 1.18 6.77 -4.23
N LEU A 58 2.14 7.56 -4.71
CA LEU A 58 2.86 8.55 -3.89
C LEU A 58 1.95 9.67 -3.39
N GLY A 59 0.94 10.07 -4.19
CA GLY A 59 -0.07 11.04 -3.76
C GLY A 59 -0.87 10.59 -2.55
N ILE A 60 -1.06 9.28 -2.38
CA ILE A 60 -1.68 8.70 -1.17
C ILE A 60 -0.63 8.51 -0.06
N ALA A 61 0.62 8.20 -0.42
CA ALA A 61 1.70 8.00 0.55
C ALA A 61 2.06 9.25 1.35
N GLY A 62 1.91 10.43 0.75
CA GLY A 62 2.02 11.73 1.44
C GLY A 62 0.99 11.92 2.56
N CYS A 63 -0.08 11.10 2.61
CA CYS A 63 -1.09 11.12 3.67
C CYS A 63 -0.76 10.21 4.88
N GLY A 64 0.48 9.74 5.04
CA GLY A 64 0.92 9.01 6.25
C GLY A 64 1.02 7.49 6.13
N ILE A 65 0.78 6.90 4.95
CA ILE A 65 0.89 5.44 4.72
C ILE A 65 2.24 4.87 5.15
N TRP A 66 3.34 5.60 4.91
CA TRP A 66 4.69 5.12 5.24
C TRP A 66 4.87 4.90 6.75
N THR A 67 4.36 5.83 7.55
CA THR A 67 4.35 5.73 9.02
C THR A 67 3.56 4.51 9.46
N VAL A 68 2.40 4.29 8.83
CA VAL A 68 1.49 3.21 9.22
C VAL A 68 2.01 1.82 8.78
N ILE A 69 2.65 1.69 7.62
CA ILE A 69 3.34 0.44 7.21
C ILE A 69 4.48 0.13 8.17
N SER A 70 5.30 1.14 8.52
CA SER A 70 6.43 0.99 9.44
C SER A 70 5.98 0.56 10.84
N GLU A 71 4.91 1.16 11.37
CA GLU A 71 4.37 0.77 12.67
C GLU A 71 3.72 -0.62 12.66
N GLY A 72 3.02 -0.97 11.58
CA GLY A 72 2.47 -2.31 11.37
C GLY A 72 3.56 -3.38 11.37
N GLU A 73 4.66 -3.16 10.66
CA GLU A 73 5.81 -4.09 10.63
C GLU A 73 6.56 -4.14 11.97
N LYS A 74 6.78 -3.01 12.64
CA LYS A 74 7.40 -2.98 13.98
C LYS A 74 6.59 -3.79 15.00
N ARG A 75 5.26 -3.69 14.98
CA ARG A 75 4.38 -4.48 15.85
C ARG A 75 4.38 -5.97 15.49
N ARG A 76 4.64 -6.33 14.23
CA ARG A 76 4.78 -7.73 13.79
C ARG A 76 6.05 -8.36 14.34
N ASN A 77 7.19 -7.70 14.16
CA ASN A 77 8.47 -8.23 14.64
C ASN A 77 8.50 -8.41 16.16
N ARG A 78 7.85 -7.52 16.94
CA ARG A 78 7.71 -7.71 18.39
C ARG A 78 6.89 -8.94 18.80
N ARG A 79 5.99 -9.45 17.96
CA ARG A 79 5.17 -10.64 18.27
C ARG A 79 5.83 -11.95 17.86
N THR A 80 6.76 -11.91 16.91
CA THR A 80 7.47 -13.10 16.41
C THR A 80 8.80 -13.37 17.10
N SER A 81 9.30 -12.47 17.95
CA SER A 81 10.49 -12.66 18.79
C SER A 81 10.18 -13.15 20.22
N LYS A 82 9.12 -13.94 20.40
CA LYS A 82 8.77 -14.54 21.69
C LYS A 82 8.72 -16.05 21.58
#